data_AF-A0AA43M8M1-F1
#
_entry.id   AF-A0AA43M8M1-F1
#
_cell.length_a   1.000
_cell.length_b   1.000
_cell.length_c   1.000
_cell.angle_alpha   90.00
_cell.angle_beta   90.00
_cell.angle_gamma   90.00
#
_symmetry.space_group_name_H-M   'P 1'
#
loop_
_entity.id
_entity.type
_entity.pdbx_description
1 polymer ?
#
loop_
_entity_poly.entity_id
_entity_poly.type
_entity_poly.pdbx_seq_one_letter_code
_entity_poly.pdbx_strand_id
1 'polypeptide(L)'
;MIDLGVSKLALIAVVALVVVGPERLPKVARMAGTLLGRAQRYMAEVKSEVNRQMEVEEFKQLREESAAALKEVENSIHSTVQEANAHLSDQADIYESNFTRPVLDEVEVLRKTKRQGRNSWGVKRAARPTWYKRSSGMRTRVQSGAARMKRFHHSALK
;
A
#
# COMPACT_ATOMS: atom_id res chain seq x y z
N MET A 1 -25.93 -12.88 -7.93
CA MET A 1 -24.98 -13.86 -8.52
C MET A 1 -23.69 -13.11 -8.76
N ILE A 2 -22.62 -13.46 -8.05
CA ILE A 2 -21.33 -12.82 -8.31
C ILE A 2 -20.87 -13.33 -9.66
N ASP A 3 -21.10 -12.55 -10.70
CA ASP A 3 -20.75 -12.87 -12.08
C ASP A 3 -19.23 -12.70 -12.25
N LEU A 4 -18.46 -13.48 -11.49
CA LEU A 4 -17.00 -13.60 -11.52
C LEU A 4 -16.60 -14.45 -12.72
N GLY A 5 -16.89 -13.93 -13.91
CA GLY A 5 -16.31 -14.48 -15.13
C GLY A 5 -14.79 -14.41 -15.07
N VAL A 6 -14.12 -15.34 -15.76
CA VAL A 6 -12.65 -15.37 -15.91
C VAL A 6 -12.11 -13.99 -16.32
N SER A 7 -12.85 -13.27 -17.17
CA SER A 7 -12.51 -11.92 -17.62
C SER A 7 -12.44 -10.87 -16.49
N LYS A 8 -13.37 -10.91 -15.52
CA LYS A 8 -13.38 -9.93 -14.40
C LYS A 8 -12.25 -10.22 -13.42
N LEU A 9 -11.95 -11.49 -13.18
CA LEU A 9 -10.78 -11.88 -12.38
C LEU A 9 -9.46 -11.46 -13.06
N ALA A 10 -9.36 -11.60 -14.37
CA ALA A 10 -8.21 -11.13 -15.13
C ALA A 10 -8.03 -9.61 -15.02
N LEU A 11 -9.11 -8.83 -15.12
CA LEU A 11 -9.07 -7.38 -14.95
C LEU A 11 -8.56 -6.98 -13.56
N ILE A 12 -9.08 -7.60 -12.50
CA ILE A 12 -8.64 -7.33 -11.13
C ILE A 12 -7.15 -7.68 -10.95
N ALA A 13 -6.69 -8.79 -11.53
CA ALA A 13 -5.28 -9.19 -11.50
C ALA A 13 -4.38 -8.15 -12.20
N VAL A 14 -4.82 -7.60 -13.34
CA VAL A 14 -4.10 -6.53 -14.05
C VAL A 14 -4.03 -5.26 -13.21
N VAL A 15 -5.16 -4.82 -12.62
CA VAL A 15 -5.18 -3.63 -11.74
C VAL A 15 -4.26 -3.83 -10.54
N ALA A 16 -4.31 -5.01 -9.92
CA ALA A 16 -3.42 -5.34 -8.80
C ALA A 16 -1.93 -5.30 -9.22
N LEU A 17 -1.59 -5.75 -10.42
CA LEU A 17 -0.23 -5.68 -10.96
C LEU A 17 0.26 -4.23 -11.12
N VAL A 18 -0.59 -3.33 -11.59
CA VAL A 18 -0.24 -1.92 -11.78
C VAL A 18 -0.07 -1.21 -10.44
N VAL A 19 -1.00 -1.41 -9.51
CA VAL A 19 -1.02 -0.67 -8.23
C VAL A 19 0.03 -1.19 -7.26
N VAL A 20 0.12 -2.51 -7.08
CA VAL A 20 1.03 -3.14 -6.12
C VAL A 20 2.42 -3.34 -6.73
N GLY A 21 2.48 -3.57 -8.04
CA GLY A 21 3.68 -3.95 -8.77
C GLY A 21 3.90 -5.47 -8.81
N PRO A 22 4.39 -6.02 -9.95
CA PRO A 22 4.62 -7.45 -10.13
C PRO A 22 5.63 -8.05 -9.13
N GLU A 23 6.58 -7.26 -8.68
CA GLU A 23 7.61 -7.69 -7.72
C GLU A 23 7.07 -7.90 -6.30
N ARG A 24 5.96 -7.22 -5.95
CA ARG A 24 5.42 -7.17 -4.58
C ARG A 24 4.17 -8.02 -4.40
N LEU A 25 3.38 -8.24 -5.47
CA LEU A 25 2.23 -9.14 -5.47
C LEU A 25 2.50 -10.55 -4.90
N PRO A 26 3.57 -11.28 -5.29
CA PRO A 26 3.82 -12.62 -4.76
C PRO A 26 4.06 -12.61 -3.25
N LYS A 27 4.62 -11.52 -2.71
CA LYS A 27 4.82 -11.36 -1.27
C LYS A 27 3.47 -11.18 -0.55
N VAL A 28 2.59 -10.34 -1.09
CA VAL A 28 1.25 -10.10 -0.53
C VAL A 28 0.38 -11.35 -0.62
N ALA A 29 0.38 -12.04 -1.76
CA ALA A 29 -0.37 -13.28 -1.96
C ALA A 29 0.06 -14.37 -0.96
N ARG A 30 1.37 -14.51 -0.70
CA ARG A 30 1.88 -15.43 0.32
C ARG A 30 1.42 -15.03 1.73
N MET A 31 1.49 -13.75 2.08
CA MET A 31 1.02 -13.27 3.38
C MET A 31 -0.47 -13.52 3.57
N ALA A 32 -1.30 -13.11 2.61
CA ALA A 32 -2.74 -13.33 2.63
C ALA A 32 -3.07 -14.83 2.70
N GLY A 33 -2.40 -15.67 1.90
CA GLY A 33 -2.60 -17.12 1.91
C GLY A 33 -2.24 -17.76 3.25
N THR A 34 -1.14 -17.34 3.89
CA THR A 34 -0.78 -17.86 5.22
C THR A 34 -1.77 -17.45 6.32
N LEU A 35 -2.32 -16.24 6.25
CA LEU A 35 -3.32 -15.76 7.20
C LEU A 35 -4.66 -16.46 7.00
N LEU A 36 -5.12 -16.57 5.76
CA LEU A 36 -6.36 -17.29 5.42
C LEU A 36 -6.25 -18.78 5.79
N GLY A 37 -5.12 -19.42 5.51
CA GLY A 37 -4.90 -20.81 5.88
C GLY A 37 -4.89 -21.05 7.40
N ARG A 38 -4.39 -20.07 8.18
CA ARG A 38 -4.48 -20.11 9.64
C ARG A 38 -5.91 -19.90 10.13
N ALA A 39 -6.63 -18.94 9.57
CA ALA A 39 -8.02 -18.66 9.91
C ALA A 39 -8.93 -19.87 9.62
N GLN A 40 -8.75 -20.54 8.47
CA GLN A 40 -9.47 -21.76 8.13
C GLN A 40 -9.26 -22.88 9.15
N ARG A 41 -8.02 -23.08 9.61
CA ARG A 41 -7.70 -24.08 10.64
C ARG A 41 -8.36 -23.74 11.98
N TYR A 42 -8.30 -22.48 12.40
CA TYR A 42 -8.94 -22.02 13.62
C TYR A 42 -10.47 -22.18 13.55
N MET A 43 -11.09 -21.86 12.42
CA MET A 43 -12.52 -22.07 12.22
C MET A 43 -12.90 -23.56 12.23
N ALA A 44 -12.04 -24.44 11.72
CA ALA A 44 -12.28 -25.89 11.79
C ALA A 44 -12.24 -26.40 13.24
N GLU A 45 -11.30 -25.91 14.04
CA GLU A 45 -11.17 -26.26 15.46
C GLU A 45 -12.35 -25.73 16.28
N VAL A 46 -12.70 -24.46 16.13
CA VAL A 46 -13.88 -23.85 16.77
C VAL A 46 -15.16 -24.55 16.35
N LYS A 47 -15.32 -24.89 15.07
CA LYS A 47 -16.49 -25.64 14.60
C LYS A 47 -16.57 -27.02 15.25
N SER A 48 -15.44 -27.69 15.47
CA SER A 48 -15.41 -29.01 16.12
C SER A 48 -15.73 -28.96 17.62
N GLU A 49 -15.30 -27.90 18.32
CA GLU A 49 -15.61 -27.68 19.73
C GLU A 49 -17.08 -27.27 19.91
N VAL A 50 -17.57 -26.37 19.07
CA VAL A 50 -18.94 -25.85 19.19
C VAL A 50 -19.99 -26.87 18.73
N ASN A 51 -19.70 -27.67 17.69
CA ASN A 51 -20.58 -28.78 17.26
C ASN A 51 -20.69 -29.89 18.33
N ARG A 52 -19.85 -29.85 19.36
CA ARG A 52 -19.90 -30.75 20.52
C ARG A 52 -20.68 -30.16 21.70
N GLN A 53 -20.97 -28.86 21.71
CA GLN A 53 -21.56 -28.14 22.85
C GLN A 53 -22.92 -27.44 22.55
N MET A 54 -23.26 -27.13 21.30
CA MET A 54 -24.51 -26.42 20.95
C MET A 54 -25.29 -27.18 19.86
N GLU A 55 -26.60 -27.33 20.05
CA GLU A 55 -27.52 -28.00 19.12
C GLU A 55 -27.55 -27.32 17.74
N VAL A 56 -27.74 -28.13 16.70
CA VAL A 56 -27.67 -27.78 15.27
C VAL A 56 -28.68 -26.69 14.84
N GLU A 57 -29.67 -26.39 15.68
CA GLU A 57 -30.76 -25.43 15.43
C GLU A 57 -30.28 -23.97 15.40
N GLU A 58 -29.45 -23.55 16.36
CA GLU A 58 -28.98 -22.16 16.46
C GLU A 58 -27.98 -21.80 15.34
N PHE A 59 -27.18 -22.77 14.89
CA PHE A 59 -26.29 -22.59 13.73
C PHE A 59 -27.04 -22.45 12.41
N LYS A 60 -28.21 -23.11 12.28
CA LYS A 60 -29.08 -22.91 11.12
C LYS A 60 -29.64 -21.49 11.12
N GLN A 61 -30.15 -21.03 12.25
CA GLN A 61 -30.72 -19.69 12.39
C GLN A 61 -29.68 -18.59 12.15
N LEU A 62 -28.48 -18.71 12.73
CA LEU A 62 -27.36 -17.79 12.46
C LEU A 62 -26.92 -17.82 10.99
N ARG A 63 -26.93 -19.00 10.35
CA ARG A 63 -26.61 -19.11 8.91
C ARG A 63 -27.67 -18.46 8.04
N GLU A 64 -28.94 -18.59 8.39
CA GLU A 64 -30.05 -17.95 7.68
C GLU A 64 -30.00 -16.43 7.83
N GLU A 65 -29.78 -15.93 9.05
CA GLU A 65 -29.58 -14.50 9.32
C GLU A 65 -28.33 -13.96 8.62
N SER A 66 -27.21 -14.69 8.66
CA SER A 66 -26.00 -14.32 7.94
C SER A 66 -26.20 -14.35 6.43
N ALA A 67 -26.94 -15.32 5.90
CA ALA A 67 -27.25 -15.39 4.47
C ALA A 67 -28.14 -14.23 4.04
N ALA A 68 -29.11 -13.83 4.86
CA ALA A 68 -29.94 -12.65 4.62
C ALA A 68 -29.09 -11.36 4.65
N ALA A 69 -28.24 -11.20 5.67
CA ALA A 69 -27.34 -10.05 5.79
C ALA A 69 -26.34 -9.97 4.62
N LEU A 70 -25.78 -11.11 4.19
CA LEU A 70 -24.88 -11.18 3.03
C LEU A 70 -25.61 -10.83 1.72
N LYS A 71 -26.88 -11.19 1.58
CA LYS A 71 -27.70 -10.83 0.41
C LYS A 71 -28.00 -9.33 0.38
N GLU A 72 -28.22 -8.72 1.53
CA GLU A 72 -28.39 -7.26 1.65
C GLU A 72 -27.09 -6.50 1.39
N VAL A 73 -25.96 -7.06 1.83
CA VAL A 73 -24.62 -6.57 1.46
C VAL A 73 -24.38 -6.75 -0.04
N GLU A 74 -24.76 -7.87 -0.66
CA GLU A 74 -24.65 -8.06 -2.12
C GLU A 74 -25.49 -7.02 -2.88
N ASN A 75 -26.71 -6.72 -2.42
CA ASN A 75 -27.58 -5.71 -3.02
C ASN A 75 -27.03 -4.29 -2.87
N SER A 76 -26.51 -3.93 -1.70
CA SER A 76 -25.90 -2.61 -1.47
C SER A 76 -24.55 -2.46 -2.18
N ILE A 77 -23.78 -3.54 -2.31
CA ILE A 77 -22.58 -3.55 -3.17
C ILE A 77 -22.99 -3.38 -4.63
N HIS A 78 -24.06 -4.04 -5.09
CA HIS A 78 -24.52 -3.88 -6.47
C HIS A 78 -24.99 -2.45 -6.76
N SER A 79 -25.71 -1.82 -5.83
CA SER A 79 -26.15 -0.42 -5.98
C SER A 79 -24.97 0.55 -5.95
N THR A 80 -24.03 0.39 -5.02
CA THR A 80 -22.81 1.22 -4.96
C THR A 80 -21.90 1.00 -6.16
N VAL A 81 -21.84 -0.21 -6.72
CA VAL A 81 -21.10 -0.49 -7.96
C VAL A 81 -21.80 0.11 -9.16
N GLN A 82 -23.14 0.14 -9.22
CA GLN A 82 -23.88 0.85 -10.28
C GLN A 82 -23.68 2.36 -10.20
N GLU A 83 -23.75 2.94 -8.99
CA GLU A 83 -23.45 4.36 -8.75
C GLU A 83 -21.99 4.68 -9.12
N ALA A 84 -21.04 3.85 -8.70
CA ALA A 84 -19.64 4.00 -9.06
C ALA A 84 -19.42 3.90 -10.57
N ASN A 85 -20.07 2.95 -11.26
CA ASN A 85 -19.97 2.87 -12.72
C ASN A 85 -20.59 4.10 -13.40
N ALA A 86 -21.72 4.61 -12.93
CA ALA A 86 -22.34 5.83 -13.45
C ALA A 86 -21.43 7.05 -13.26
N HIS A 87 -20.83 7.21 -12.07
CA HIS A 87 -19.87 8.27 -11.79
C HIS A 87 -18.57 8.11 -12.58
N LEU A 88 -18.10 6.88 -12.80
CA LEU A 88 -16.92 6.62 -13.62
C LEU A 88 -17.18 6.86 -15.10
N SER A 89 -18.36 6.56 -15.64
CA SER A 89 -18.72 6.89 -17.02
C SER A 89 -18.86 8.40 -17.22
N ASP A 90 -19.51 9.09 -16.29
CA ASP A 90 -19.68 10.55 -16.32
C ASP A 90 -18.31 11.26 -16.20
N GLN A 91 -17.40 10.70 -15.40
CA GLN A 91 -16.04 11.18 -15.28
C GLN A 91 -15.15 10.79 -16.48
N ALA A 92 -15.35 9.62 -17.10
CA ALA A 92 -14.62 9.22 -18.31
C ALA A 92 -14.94 10.15 -19.49
N ASP A 93 -16.21 10.56 -19.64
CA ASP A 93 -16.63 11.51 -20.68
C ASP A 93 -16.06 12.93 -20.45
N ILE A 94 -15.86 13.32 -19.17
CA ILE A 94 -15.21 14.59 -18.81
C ILE A 94 -13.70 14.58 -19.10
N TYR A 95 -13.03 13.43 -18.98
CA TYR A 95 -11.58 13.32 -19.21
C TYR A 95 -11.17 13.13 -20.69
N GLU A 96 -12.11 12.78 -21.58
CA GLU A 96 -11.79 12.59 -23.01
C GLU A 96 -11.75 13.90 -23.82
N SER A 97 -12.31 15.02 -23.32
CA SER A 97 -12.49 16.23 -24.14
C SER A 97 -11.68 17.48 -23.79
N ASN A 98 -11.04 17.63 -22.63
CA ASN A 98 -10.29 18.87 -22.31
C ASN A 98 -9.10 18.69 -21.35
N PHE A 99 -8.08 17.89 -21.70
CA PHE A 99 -6.78 18.04 -21.06
C PHE A 99 -6.01 19.21 -21.70
N THR A 100 -6.36 20.45 -21.31
CA THR A 100 -5.49 21.60 -21.59
C THR A 100 -4.22 21.42 -20.78
N ARG A 101 -3.17 20.87 -21.41
CA ARG A 101 -1.82 20.87 -20.85
C ARG A 101 -1.50 22.31 -20.44
N PRO A 102 -1.22 22.61 -19.16
CA PRO A 102 -0.64 23.91 -18.85
C PRO A 102 0.63 24.02 -19.69
N VAL A 103 0.81 25.15 -20.39
CA VAL A 103 2.04 25.43 -21.12
C VAL A 103 3.12 25.61 -20.07
N LEU A 104 3.71 24.49 -19.64
CA LEU A 104 4.91 24.51 -18.84
C LEU A 104 6.02 24.95 -19.80
N ASP A 105 6.56 26.14 -19.57
CA ASP A 105 7.79 26.55 -20.21
C ASP A 105 8.90 25.62 -19.70
N GLU A 106 9.15 24.56 -20.48
CA GLU A 106 10.10 23.50 -20.17
C GLU A 106 11.48 24.09 -19.88
N VAL A 107 11.82 25.21 -20.52
CA VAL A 107 13.07 25.95 -20.29
C VAL A 107 13.10 26.54 -18.87
N GLU A 108 11.98 27.08 -18.39
CA GLU A 108 11.88 27.66 -17.05
C GLU A 108 11.92 26.57 -15.97
N VAL A 109 11.17 25.49 -16.15
CA VAL A 109 11.18 24.34 -15.23
C VAL A 109 12.56 23.72 -15.15
N LEU A 110 13.24 23.53 -16.29
CA LEU A 110 14.62 23.02 -16.32
C LEU A 110 15.61 24.00 -15.65
N ARG A 111 15.46 25.31 -15.83
CA ARG A 111 16.29 26.31 -15.13
C ARG A 111 16.09 26.29 -13.62
N LYS A 112 14.84 26.19 -13.15
CA LYS A 112 14.48 26.19 -11.72
C LYS A 112 14.89 24.89 -11.02
N THR A 113 14.80 23.77 -11.73
CA THR A 113 15.16 22.43 -11.20
C THR A 113 16.65 22.09 -11.33
N LYS A 114 17.43 22.87 -12.10
CA LYS A 114 18.90 22.73 -12.16
C LYS A 114 19.53 23.17 -10.84
N ARG A 115 19.42 22.31 -9.82
CA ARG A 115 20.15 22.41 -8.55
C ARG A 115 21.62 22.64 -8.85
N GLN A 116 22.09 23.85 -8.56
CA GLN A 116 23.48 24.31 -8.60
C GLN A 116 24.40 23.57 -7.59
N GLY A 117 24.05 22.35 -7.15
CA GLY A 117 24.78 21.63 -6.10
C GLY A 117 26.13 21.10 -6.56
N ARG A 118 26.23 20.51 -7.76
CA ARG A 118 27.48 19.88 -8.24
C ARG A 118 28.42 20.86 -8.94
N ASN A 119 27.89 21.94 -9.52
CA ASN A 119 28.66 22.94 -10.26
C ASN A 119 28.85 24.27 -9.52
N SER A 120 28.30 24.43 -8.31
CA SER A 120 28.55 25.65 -7.53
C SER A 120 30.04 25.76 -7.18
N TRP A 121 30.58 26.95 -7.43
CA TRP A 121 31.96 27.30 -7.10
C TRP A 121 32.27 27.09 -5.61
N GLY A 122 31.27 27.21 -4.73
CA GLY A 122 31.38 26.87 -3.31
C GLY A 122 31.66 25.38 -3.03
N VAL A 123 30.97 24.47 -3.74
CA VAL A 123 31.20 23.02 -3.59
C VAL A 123 32.54 22.61 -4.18
N LYS A 124 32.99 23.27 -5.26
CA LYS A 124 34.33 23.06 -5.83
C LYS A 124 35.46 23.53 -4.90
N ARG A 125 35.27 24.60 -4.13
CA ARG A 125 36.29 25.11 -3.18
C ARG A 125 36.27 24.43 -1.80
N ALA A 126 35.13 23.87 -1.38
CA ALA A 126 35.00 23.23 -0.06
C ALA A 126 35.45 21.77 -0.02
N ALA A 127 35.84 21.18 -1.16
CA ALA A 127 36.27 19.79 -1.24
C ALA A 127 37.72 19.60 -0.76
N ARG A 128 37.97 19.67 0.55
CA ARG A 128 39.24 19.17 1.10
C ARG A 128 39.38 17.67 0.79
N PRO A 129 40.52 17.19 0.25
CA PRO A 129 40.74 15.78 -0.05
C PRO A 129 40.51 14.88 1.17
N THR A 130 40.08 13.64 0.92
CA THR A 130 39.80 12.66 1.98
C THR A 130 41.03 12.31 2.80
N TRP A 131 42.24 12.32 2.21
CA TRP A 131 43.50 12.10 2.92
C TRP A 131 43.76 13.20 3.97
N TYR A 132 43.49 14.46 3.63
CA TYR A 132 43.69 15.60 4.54
C TYR A 132 42.70 15.55 5.72
N LYS A 133 41.44 15.15 5.46
CA LYS A 133 40.44 14.97 6.52
C LYS A 133 40.83 13.84 7.47
N ARG A 134 41.47 12.78 6.97
CA ARG A 134 41.97 11.65 7.79
C ARG A 134 43.18 12.06 8.63
N SER A 135 44.11 12.85 8.09
CA SER A 135 45.29 13.31 8.84
C SER A 135 44.97 14.38 9.89
N SER A 136 44.01 15.27 9.61
CA SER A 136 43.59 16.33 10.54
C SER A 136 42.55 15.90 11.59
N GLY A 137 42.20 14.61 11.66
CA GLY A 137 41.22 14.08 12.61
C GLY A 137 39.78 14.56 12.37
N MET A 138 39.50 15.14 11.20
CA MET A 138 38.18 15.68 10.88
C MET A 138 37.21 14.56 10.52
N ARG A 139 36.04 14.53 11.17
CA ARG A 139 35.02 13.48 10.95
C ARG A 139 34.51 13.51 9.51
N THR A 140 34.70 12.40 8.79
CA THR A 140 34.30 12.25 7.38
C THR A 140 32.89 11.71 7.19
N ARG A 141 32.27 11.15 8.24
CA ARG A 141 30.92 10.56 8.23
C ARG A 141 30.05 11.23 9.29
N VAL A 142 28.79 11.48 8.94
CA VAL A 142 27.77 11.95 9.87
C VAL A 142 27.29 10.78 10.72
N GLN A 143 27.22 10.95 12.05
CA GLN A 143 26.67 9.93 12.94
C GLN A 143 25.16 9.79 12.68
N SER A 144 24.67 8.56 12.44
CA SER A 144 23.24 8.28 12.27
C SER A 144 22.44 8.65 13.54
N GLY A 145 21.15 8.96 13.40
CA GLY A 145 20.28 9.31 14.53
C GLY A 145 20.31 8.27 15.66
N ALA A 146 20.32 6.98 15.31
CA ALA A 146 20.46 5.87 16.24
C ALA A 146 21.81 5.88 17.00
N ALA A 147 22.91 6.23 16.33
CA ALA A 147 24.23 6.31 16.96
C ALA A 147 24.35 7.49 17.94
N ARG A 148 23.57 8.57 17.73
CA ARG A 148 23.44 9.67 18.70
C ARG A 148 22.65 9.22 19.93
N MET A 149 21.52 8.54 19.72
CA MET A 149 20.69 8.05 20.83
C MET A 149 21.44 7.08 21.73
N LYS A 150 22.27 6.18 21.17
CA LYS A 150 23.09 5.23 21.94
C LYS A 150 24.04 5.91 22.94
N ARG A 151 24.50 7.14 22.66
CA ARG A 151 25.42 7.90 23.52
C ARG A 151 24.72 8.64 24.66
N PHE A 152 23.43 8.90 24.55
CA PHE A 152 22.66 9.74 25.47
C PHE A 152 21.51 9.00 26.16
N HIS A 153 21.55 7.67 26.24
CA HIS A 153 20.69 6.95 27.17
C HIS A 153 21.08 7.35 28.59
N HIS A 154 20.28 8.24 29.18
CA HIS A 154 20.19 8.30 30.63
C HIS A 154 19.58 6.97 31.04
N SER A 155 20.31 6.18 31.84
CA SER A 155 19.69 5.06 32.55
C SER A 155 18.60 5.67 33.42
N ALA A 156 17.34 5.53 33.02
CA ALA A 156 16.21 5.76 33.91
C ALA A 156 16.30 4.66 34.98
N LEU A 157 17.10 4.94 36.00
CA LEU A 157 17.23 4.11 37.18
C LEU A 157 16.01 4.38 38.08
N LYS A 158 15.31 3.27 38.25
CA LYS A 158 14.28 2.87 39.19
C LYS A 158 14.36 3.51 40.58
#